data_AF-H6A573-F1
#
_entry.id   AF-H6A573-F1
#
_cell.length_a   1.000
_cell.length_b   1.000
_cell.length_c   1.000
_cell.angle_alpha   90.00
_cell.angle_beta   90.00
_cell.angle_gamma   90.00
#
_symmetry.space_group_name_H-M   'P 1'
#
loop_
_entity.id
_entity.type
_entity.pdbx_description
1 polymer ?
#
loop_
_entity_poly.entity_id
_entity_poly.type
_entity_poly.pdbx_seq_one_letter_code
_entity_poly.pdbx_strand_id
1 'polypeptide(L)'
;LFIDSQVVKWNIDKAVKGAPDYIVDRINVHYNIGHLQAVGGDHMHPAGDYLIALNKLSKDMYVPVGPDLPENQEIIDISGEKMKLLASFPTPPEPHDATFMAVSALKPLVHQTYTPAADAVEAGKERVVRTAPHAVTVDMTLIRSAYTPDSFQVREGDRVTLKITNVETIR
;
A
#
# COMPACT_ATOMS: atom_id res chain seq x y z
N LEU A 1 11.42 8.20 -19.46
CA LEU A 1 12.44 9.22 -19.79
C LEU A 1 12.27 10.39 -18.84
N PHE A 2 13.20 10.53 -17.90
CA PHE A 2 13.06 11.50 -16.81
C PHE A 2 13.02 12.96 -17.29
N ILE A 3 13.98 13.36 -18.14
CA ILE A 3 14.12 14.75 -18.59
C ILE A 3 12.99 15.12 -19.57
N ASP A 4 12.70 14.26 -20.54
CA ASP A 4 11.62 14.50 -21.52
C ASP A 4 10.23 14.37 -20.89
N SER A 5 10.14 13.82 -19.68
CA SER A 5 8.89 13.53 -18.98
C SER A 5 7.95 12.65 -19.81
N GLN A 6 8.48 11.53 -20.30
CA GLN A 6 7.76 10.63 -21.22
C GLN A 6 7.90 9.16 -20.85
N VAL A 7 6.83 8.39 -21.12
CA VAL A 7 6.91 6.94 -21.30
C VAL A 7 7.07 6.66 -22.80
N VAL A 8 7.96 5.74 -23.15
CA VAL A 8 8.24 5.34 -24.53
C VAL A 8 7.94 3.85 -24.67
N LYS A 9 7.03 3.50 -25.58
CA LYS A 9 6.73 2.14 -25.99
C LYS A 9 7.60 1.79 -27.20
N TRP A 10 8.37 0.72 -27.08
CA TRP A 10 9.29 0.29 -28.14
C TRP A 10 9.35 -1.24 -28.21
N ASN A 11 9.74 -1.76 -29.37
CA ASN A 11 9.82 -3.19 -29.64
C ASN A 11 11.29 -3.64 -29.63
N ILE A 12 11.59 -4.61 -28.77
CA ILE A 12 12.95 -5.13 -28.54
C ILE A 12 13.50 -5.81 -29.80
N ASP A 13 12.73 -6.71 -30.43
CA ASP A 13 13.18 -7.46 -31.61
C ASP A 13 13.49 -6.56 -32.80
N LYS A 14 12.66 -5.54 -33.04
CA LYS A 14 12.89 -4.52 -34.07
C LYS A 14 14.15 -3.71 -33.78
N ALA A 15 14.35 -3.31 -32.52
CA ALA A 15 15.54 -2.58 -32.11
C ALA A 15 16.82 -3.40 -32.32
N VAL A 16 16.81 -4.68 -31.94
CA VAL A 16 17.94 -5.61 -32.14
C VAL A 16 18.26 -5.80 -33.62
N LYS A 17 17.23 -5.84 -34.49
CA LYS A 17 17.39 -5.91 -35.95
C LYS A 17 17.80 -4.59 -36.60
N GLY A 18 17.89 -3.49 -35.85
CA GLY A 18 18.17 -2.16 -36.38
C GLY A 18 17.05 -1.58 -37.25
N ALA A 19 15.82 -2.07 -37.11
CA ALA A 19 14.68 -1.56 -37.87
C ALA A 19 14.32 -0.15 -37.41
N PRO A 20 14.15 0.85 -38.31
CA PRO A 20 14.00 2.26 -37.92
C PRO A 20 12.71 2.58 -37.15
N ASP A 21 11.72 1.68 -37.18
CA ASP A 21 10.40 1.81 -36.57
C ASP A 21 10.28 1.02 -35.24
N TYR A 22 11.39 0.85 -34.51
CA TYR A 22 11.39 0.16 -33.21
C TYR A 22 10.70 0.97 -32.10
N ILE A 23 10.59 2.30 -32.23
CA ILE A 23 9.78 3.15 -31.35
C ILE A 23 8.34 3.13 -31.86
N VAL A 24 7.44 2.59 -31.06
CA VAL A 24 6.03 2.36 -31.43
C VAL A 24 5.14 3.52 -30.98
N ASP A 25 5.41 4.04 -29.79
CA ASP A 25 4.63 5.14 -29.23
C ASP A 25 5.36 5.93 -28.15
N ARG A 26 4.89 7.15 -27.89
CA ARG A 26 5.34 7.99 -26.79
C ARG A 26 4.14 8.68 -26.16
N ILE A 27 4.15 8.81 -24.85
CA ILE A 27 3.14 9.57 -24.11
C ILE A 27 3.83 10.46 -23.07
N ASN A 28 3.35 11.69 -22.95
CA ASN A 28 3.80 12.60 -21.90
C ASN A 28 3.20 12.17 -20.56
N VAL A 29 4.01 12.29 -19.52
CA VAL A 29 3.65 12.04 -18.12
C VAL A 29 4.07 13.25 -17.28
N HIS A 30 3.47 13.44 -16.11
CA HIS A 30 3.49 14.72 -15.42
C HIS A 30 3.93 14.59 -13.96
N TYR A 31 5.18 14.84 -13.59
CA TYR A 31 6.35 15.09 -14.41
C TYR A 31 7.54 14.33 -13.85
N ASN A 32 8.58 14.21 -14.68
CA ASN A 32 9.86 13.65 -14.28
C ASN A 32 9.67 12.22 -13.76
N ILE A 33 9.21 11.35 -14.65
CA ILE A 33 9.00 9.93 -14.34
C ILE A 33 10.27 9.28 -13.80
N GLY A 34 10.12 8.59 -12.66
CA GLY A 34 11.10 7.66 -12.13
C GLY A 34 10.83 6.25 -12.66
N HIS A 35 10.32 5.39 -11.78
CA HIS A 35 9.97 4.02 -12.12
C HIS A 35 8.62 3.94 -12.85
N LEU A 36 8.35 2.78 -13.42
CA LEU A 36 7.05 2.41 -13.97
C LEU A 36 6.85 0.91 -13.83
N GLN A 37 5.60 0.47 -13.65
CA GLN A 37 5.25 -0.94 -13.59
C GLN A 37 4.07 -1.24 -14.51
N ALA A 38 4.21 -2.25 -15.37
CA ALA A 38 3.07 -2.84 -16.06
C ALA A 38 2.43 -3.91 -15.16
N VAL A 39 1.15 -4.21 -15.33
CA VAL A 39 0.54 -5.32 -14.56
C VAL A 39 1.31 -6.63 -14.84
N GLY A 40 1.72 -7.31 -13.76
CA GLY A 40 2.52 -8.52 -13.83
C GLY A 40 3.93 -8.33 -14.43
N GLY A 41 4.42 -7.10 -14.59
CA GLY A 41 5.72 -6.81 -15.23
C GLY A 41 6.91 -7.49 -14.56
N ASP A 42 6.82 -7.72 -13.25
CA ASP A 42 7.87 -8.39 -12.46
C ASP A 42 7.69 -9.91 -12.35
N HIS A 43 6.78 -10.50 -13.14
CA HIS A 43 6.46 -11.92 -13.13
C HIS A 43 6.83 -12.58 -14.46
N MET A 44 6.99 -13.91 -14.45
CA MET A 44 7.21 -14.72 -15.67
C MET A 44 6.03 -14.67 -16.65
N HIS A 45 4.87 -14.20 -16.20
CA HIS A 45 3.64 -14.10 -16.97
C HIS A 45 3.07 -12.68 -16.82
N PRO A 46 3.64 -11.68 -17.52
CA PRO A 46 3.05 -10.35 -17.57
C PRO A 46 1.63 -10.45 -18.12
N ALA A 47 0.71 -9.68 -17.53
CA ALA A 47 -0.71 -9.81 -17.79
C ALA A 47 -1.40 -8.46 -17.59
N GLY A 48 -2.57 -8.25 -18.19
CA GLY A 48 -3.32 -7.01 -18.03
C GLY A 48 -2.81 -5.89 -18.91
N ASP A 49 -3.61 -4.84 -18.95
CA ASP A 49 -3.54 -3.80 -19.99
C ASP A 49 -3.19 -2.42 -19.42
N TYR A 50 -2.58 -2.39 -18.24
CA TYR A 50 -2.30 -1.16 -17.52
C TYR A 50 -0.84 -1.05 -17.12
N LEU A 51 -0.39 0.19 -17.07
CA LEU A 51 0.90 0.61 -16.58
C LEU A 51 0.73 1.76 -15.61
N ILE A 52 1.45 1.73 -14.50
CA ILE A 52 1.58 2.87 -13.59
C ILE A 52 2.92 3.56 -13.83
N ALA A 53 2.87 4.86 -14.10
CA ALA A 53 4.04 5.73 -14.21
C ALA A 53 4.25 6.45 -12.88
N LEU A 54 5.45 6.32 -12.30
CA LEU A 54 5.76 6.87 -11.00
C LEU A 54 6.49 8.21 -11.09
N ASN A 55 5.74 9.30 -11.15
CA ASN A 55 6.28 10.64 -11.43
C ASN A 55 6.74 11.35 -10.16
N LYS A 56 7.91 11.99 -10.23
CA LYS A 56 8.57 12.59 -9.07
C LYS A 56 8.08 13.99 -8.73
N LEU A 57 7.42 14.68 -9.66
CA LEU A 57 6.97 16.05 -9.44
C LEU A 57 5.52 16.18 -9.90
N SER A 58 4.62 16.66 -9.04
CA SER A 58 3.22 16.95 -9.45
C SER A 58 3.03 18.35 -10.01
N LYS A 59 3.84 19.33 -9.56
CA LYS A 59 3.76 20.75 -9.99
C LYS A 59 2.33 21.30 -9.93
N ASP A 60 1.74 21.57 -11.09
CA ASP A 60 0.46 22.23 -11.29
C ASP A 60 -0.72 21.26 -11.45
N MET A 61 -0.49 19.96 -11.31
CA MET A 61 -1.53 18.93 -11.46
C MET A 61 -2.61 18.97 -10.36
N TYR A 62 -2.30 19.57 -9.20
CA TYR A 62 -3.16 19.56 -8.02
C TYR A 62 -3.31 20.93 -7.40
N VAL A 63 -4.33 21.07 -6.54
CA VAL A 63 -4.48 22.26 -5.70
C VAL A 63 -3.23 22.44 -4.83
N PRO A 64 -2.68 23.66 -4.71
CA PRO A 64 -1.52 23.91 -3.86
C PRO A 64 -1.83 23.60 -2.40
N VAL A 65 -0.98 22.78 -1.76
CA VAL A 65 -1.13 22.36 -0.35
C VAL A 65 0.00 22.87 0.56
N GLY A 66 0.90 23.69 0.02
CA GLY A 66 2.06 24.21 0.72
C GLY A 66 3.34 24.03 -0.09
N PRO A 67 4.52 24.23 0.53
CA PRO A 67 5.82 24.06 -0.11
C PRO A 67 6.13 22.62 -0.53
N ASP A 68 5.55 21.66 0.19
CA ASP A 68 5.72 20.23 -0.04
C ASP A 68 4.50 19.71 -0.81
N LEU A 69 4.67 19.53 -2.11
CA LEU A 69 3.62 19.00 -3.00
C LEU A 69 3.74 17.48 -3.06
N PRO A 70 2.62 16.74 -3.14
CA PRO A 70 2.68 15.29 -3.30
C PRO A 70 3.33 14.91 -4.64
N GLU A 71 3.84 13.68 -4.77
CA GLU A 71 4.18 13.10 -6.06
C GLU A 71 2.92 12.83 -6.90
N ASN A 72 3.11 12.52 -8.19
CA ASN A 72 2.01 12.19 -9.09
C ASN A 72 2.17 10.77 -9.63
N GLN A 73 1.14 9.94 -9.50
CA GLN A 73 1.10 8.61 -10.09
C GLN A 73 0.06 8.57 -11.19
N GLU A 74 0.45 8.02 -12.33
CA GLU A 74 -0.38 8.06 -13.53
C GLU A 74 -0.66 6.65 -14.04
N ILE A 75 -1.94 6.31 -14.22
CA ILE A 75 -2.37 5.05 -14.84
C ILE A 75 -2.54 5.26 -16.34
N ILE A 76 -1.91 4.38 -17.10
CA ILE A 76 -1.86 4.40 -18.56
C ILE A 76 -2.43 3.07 -19.06
N ASP A 77 -3.44 3.14 -19.92
CA ASP A 77 -3.93 2.02 -20.71
C ASP A 77 -2.94 1.71 -21.85
N ILE A 78 -2.49 0.46 -21.89
CA ILE A 78 -1.54 -0.08 -22.85
C ILE A 78 -2.14 -1.25 -23.68
N SER A 79 -3.45 -1.51 -23.59
CA SER A 79 -4.16 -2.57 -24.36
C SER A 79 -4.03 -2.39 -25.88
N GLY A 80 -4.01 -1.14 -26.34
CA GLY A 80 -4.02 -0.79 -27.76
C GLY A 80 -2.64 -0.59 -28.36
N GLU A 81 -2.62 -0.24 -29.66
CA GLU A 81 -1.39 0.19 -30.33
C GLU A 81 -0.81 1.45 -29.68
N LYS A 82 -1.69 2.40 -29.34
CA LYS A 82 -1.39 3.68 -28.70
C LYS A 82 -1.71 3.67 -27.22
N MET A 83 -0.79 4.21 -26.43
CA MET A 83 -0.97 4.40 -24.99
C MET A 83 -1.98 5.51 -24.71
N LYS A 84 -2.78 5.36 -23.66
CA LYS A 84 -3.76 6.37 -23.23
C LYS A 84 -3.64 6.63 -21.74
N LEU A 85 -3.38 7.88 -21.36
CA LEU A 85 -3.44 8.29 -19.96
C LEU A 85 -4.90 8.22 -19.49
N LEU A 86 -5.15 7.48 -18.41
CA LEU A 86 -6.49 7.30 -17.85
C LEU A 86 -6.75 8.18 -16.64
N ALA A 87 -5.80 8.24 -15.73
CA ALA A 87 -5.95 8.97 -14.48
C ALA A 87 -4.59 9.36 -13.90
N SER A 88 -4.60 10.44 -13.13
CA SER A 88 -3.47 10.93 -12.34
C SER A 88 -3.96 11.09 -10.89
N PHE A 89 -3.16 10.67 -9.91
CA PHE A 89 -3.51 10.82 -8.49
C PHE A 89 -2.29 11.14 -7.61
N PRO A 90 -2.49 11.95 -6.55
CA PRO A 90 -1.41 12.35 -5.66
C PRO A 90 -1.05 11.24 -4.68
N THR A 91 0.23 11.12 -4.32
CA THR A 91 0.69 10.19 -3.27
C THR A 91 1.74 10.84 -2.35
N PRO A 92 1.62 10.71 -1.01
CA PRO A 92 2.64 11.18 -0.06
C PRO A 92 3.49 10.05 0.56
N PRO A 93 4.75 10.33 0.98
CA PRO A 93 5.82 10.89 0.16
C PRO A 93 6.61 9.79 -0.59
N GLU A 94 6.99 10.14 -1.81
CA GLU A 94 7.83 9.48 -2.83
C GLU A 94 7.81 7.94 -2.89
N PRO A 95 6.72 7.30 -3.37
CA PRO A 95 6.80 5.92 -3.84
C PRO A 95 7.90 5.78 -4.90
N HIS A 96 8.93 5.00 -4.57
CA HIS A 96 10.04 4.75 -5.49
C HIS A 96 9.68 3.71 -6.54
N ASP A 97 8.99 2.66 -6.13
CA ASP A 97 8.62 1.53 -6.96
C ASP A 97 7.25 0.99 -6.54
N ALA A 98 6.67 0.13 -7.39
CA ALA A 98 5.40 -0.53 -7.11
C ALA A 98 5.42 -1.96 -7.66
N THR A 99 4.55 -2.81 -7.12
CA THR A 99 4.21 -4.09 -7.75
C THR A 99 2.74 -4.08 -8.10
N PHE A 100 2.41 -4.43 -9.34
CA PHE A 100 1.04 -4.45 -9.82
C PHE A 100 0.67 -5.87 -10.24
N MET A 101 -0.31 -6.48 -9.59
CA MET A 101 -0.67 -7.89 -9.82
C MET A 101 -2.18 -8.14 -9.76
N ALA A 102 -2.59 -9.25 -10.37
CA ALA A 102 -3.97 -9.70 -10.32
C ALA A 102 -4.38 -10.08 -8.89
N VAL A 103 -5.58 -9.62 -8.47
CA VAL A 103 -6.14 -9.91 -7.15
C VAL A 103 -6.24 -11.42 -6.85
N SER A 104 -6.38 -12.26 -7.88
CA SER A 104 -6.41 -13.73 -7.75
C SER A 104 -5.13 -14.30 -7.14
N ALA A 105 -3.98 -13.65 -7.31
CA ALA A 105 -2.73 -14.05 -6.66
C ALA A 105 -2.76 -13.82 -5.14
N LEU A 106 -3.51 -12.81 -4.67
CA LEU A 106 -3.63 -12.47 -3.26
C LEU A 106 -4.77 -13.21 -2.56
N LYS A 107 -5.88 -13.51 -3.26
CA LYS A 107 -7.09 -14.11 -2.67
C LYS A 107 -6.82 -15.31 -1.73
N PRO A 108 -5.95 -16.28 -2.06
CA PRO A 108 -5.69 -17.42 -1.18
C PRO A 108 -4.95 -17.06 0.12
N LEU A 109 -4.29 -15.90 0.15
CA LEU A 109 -3.46 -15.42 1.27
C LEU A 109 -4.22 -14.46 2.21
N VAL A 110 -5.38 -13.96 1.78
CA VAL A 110 -6.15 -13.00 2.59
C VAL A 110 -6.90 -13.74 3.69
N HIS A 111 -6.47 -13.53 4.93
CA HIS A 111 -7.17 -13.99 6.12
C HIS A 111 -8.22 -12.97 6.56
N GLN A 112 -9.48 -13.41 6.72
CA GLN A 112 -10.56 -12.58 7.27
C GLN A 112 -10.52 -12.54 8.80
N THR A 113 -10.10 -13.63 9.43
CA THR A 113 -9.83 -13.74 10.87
C THR A 113 -8.41 -14.23 11.09
N TYR A 114 -7.80 -13.73 12.15
CA TYR A 114 -6.58 -14.27 12.69
C TYR A 114 -6.91 -15.25 13.80
N THR A 115 -6.21 -16.39 13.86
CA THR A 115 -6.20 -17.23 15.05
C THR A 115 -5.58 -16.42 16.19
N PRO A 116 -6.26 -16.27 17.34
CA PRO A 116 -5.67 -15.59 18.49
C PRO A 116 -4.34 -16.22 18.88
N ALA A 117 -3.38 -15.38 19.28
CA ALA A 117 -2.12 -15.86 19.83
C ALA A 117 -2.37 -16.74 21.07
N ALA A 118 -1.42 -17.63 21.40
CA ALA A 118 -1.56 -18.56 22.52
C ALA A 118 -1.79 -17.87 23.87
N ASP A 119 -1.40 -16.60 23.97
CA ASP A 119 -1.53 -15.79 25.17
C ASP A 119 -2.71 -14.79 25.09
N ALA A 120 -3.53 -14.81 24.04
CA ALA A 120 -4.69 -13.94 23.90
C ALA A 120 -5.67 -14.08 25.09
N VAL A 121 -6.24 -12.96 25.51
CA VAL A 121 -7.22 -12.92 26.61
C VAL A 121 -8.57 -13.37 26.05
N GLU A 122 -9.11 -14.43 26.63
CA GLU A 122 -10.44 -14.93 26.26
C GLU A 122 -11.53 -14.16 27.00
N ALA A 123 -12.71 -14.06 26.38
CA ALA A 123 -13.89 -13.49 27.02
C ALA A 123 -14.20 -14.25 28.33
N GLY A 124 -14.35 -13.51 29.42
CA GLY A 124 -14.55 -14.04 30.76
C GLY A 124 -13.27 -14.39 31.54
N LYS A 125 -12.09 -14.19 30.95
CA LYS A 125 -10.77 -14.36 31.61
C LYS A 125 -10.05 -13.02 31.87
N GLU A 126 -10.74 -11.91 31.68
CA GLU A 126 -10.22 -10.56 31.91
C GLU A 126 -9.91 -10.34 33.39
N ARG A 127 -8.82 -9.62 33.68
CA ARG A 127 -8.36 -9.42 35.06
C ARG A 127 -7.31 -8.32 35.18
N VAL A 128 -7.19 -7.80 36.40
CA VAL A 128 -6.13 -6.87 36.80
C VAL A 128 -5.18 -7.62 37.73
N VAL A 129 -3.91 -7.75 37.35
CA VAL A 129 -2.91 -8.52 38.10
C VAL A 129 -1.70 -7.64 38.42
N ARG A 130 -1.36 -7.50 39.70
CA ARG A 130 -0.08 -6.91 40.10
C ARG A 130 1.03 -7.95 39.91
N THR A 131 1.89 -7.73 38.92
CA THR A 131 2.94 -8.67 38.51
C THR A 131 4.28 -8.40 39.20
N ALA A 132 4.47 -7.20 39.75
CA ALA A 132 5.63 -6.83 40.58
C ALA A 132 5.25 -5.71 41.56
N PRO A 133 6.14 -5.30 42.50
CA PRO A 133 5.83 -4.24 43.48
C PRO A 133 5.30 -2.95 42.84
N HIS A 134 5.87 -2.55 41.70
CA HIS A 134 5.50 -1.37 40.92
C HIS A 134 5.07 -1.73 39.48
N ALA A 135 4.47 -2.90 39.27
CA ALA A 135 4.01 -3.30 37.93
C ALA A 135 2.64 -3.99 37.98
N VAL A 136 1.76 -3.61 37.06
CA VAL A 136 0.42 -4.15 36.91
C VAL A 136 0.20 -4.53 35.44
N THR A 137 -0.35 -5.71 35.21
CA THR A 137 -0.84 -6.15 33.89
C THR A 137 -2.36 -6.24 33.94
N VAL A 138 -3.01 -5.65 32.95
CA VAL A 138 -4.46 -5.70 32.77
C VAL A 138 -4.75 -6.53 31.54
N ASP A 139 -5.25 -7.74 31.77
CA ASP A 139 -5.76 -8.63 30.72
C ASP A 139 -7.19 -8.17 30.39
N MET A 140 -7.40 -7.72 29.15
CA MET A 140 -8.65 -7.12 28.70
C MET A 140 -9.17 -7.78 27.42
N THR A 141 -10.48 -7.79 27.26
CA THR A 141 -11.12 -8.03 25.96
C THR A 141 -11.80 -6.76 25.43
N LEU A 142 -12.03 -6.74 24.13
CA LEU A 142 -12.74 -5.68 23.42
C LEU A 142 -13.73 -6.30 22.43
N ILE A 143 -14.96 -5.79 22.44
CA ILE A 143 -15.94 -5.97 21.37
C ILE A 143 -16.36 -4.57 20.93
N ARG A 144 -16.10 -4.22 19.66
CA ARG A 144 -16.30 -2.87 19.10
C ARG A 144 -15.58 -1.78 19.91
N SER A 145 -16.35 -0.99 20.67
CA SER A 145 -15.87 0.10 21.53
C SER A 145 -16.04 -0.20 23.01
N ALA A 146 -16.51 -1.40 23.38
CA ALA A 146 -16.73 -1.83 24.75
C ALA A 146 -15.55 -2.70 25.23
N TYR A 147 -14.85 -2.20 26.24
CA TYR A 147 -13.72 -2.88 26.88
C TYR A 147 -14.20 -3.60 28.13
N THR A 148 -13.60 -4.76 28.41
CA THR A 148 -13.79 -5.48 29.67
C THR A 148 -12.43 -5.77 30.29
N PRO A 149 -12.17 -5.39 31.56
CA PRO A 149 -12.97 -4.43 32.33
C PRO A 149 -12.94 -3.03 31.67
N ASP A 150 -13.98 -2.22 31.94
CA ASP A 150 -14.06 -0.83 31.49
C ASP A 150 -13.30 0.15 32.41
N SER A 151 -12.93 -0.30 33.61
CA SER A 151 -12.20 0.46 34.61
C SER A 151 -11.33 -0.44 35.49
N PHE A 152 -10.20 0.08 35.96
CA PHE A 152 -9.29 -0.60 36.88
C PHE A 152 -8.49 0.41 37.73
N GLN A 153 -7.93 -0.04 38.85
CA GLN A 153 -7.17 0.80 39.77
C GLN A 153 -5.72 0.36 39.85
N VAL A 154 -4.81 1.33 39.91
CA VAL A 154 -3.36 1.14 40.09
C VAL A 154 -2.83 2.14 41.12
N ARG A 155 -1.55 2.02 41.48
CA ARG A 155 -0.87 2.95 42.38
C ARG A 155 -0.09 3.98 41.56
N GLU A 156 0.08 5.16 42.13
CA GLU A 156 1.02 6.14 41.60
C GLU A 156 2.41 5.50 41.44
N GLY A 157 3.03 5.70 40.28
CA GLY A 157 4.33 5.11 39.94
C GLY A 157 4.31 3.67 39.42
N ASP A 158 3.15 3.02 39.30
CA ASP A 158 3.08 1.69 38.68
C ASP A 158 3.38 1.74 37.17
N ARG A 159 4.19 0.79 36.67
CA ARG A 159 4.26 0.47 35.24
C ARG A 159 3.05 -0.40 34.87
N VAL A 160 2.16 0.15 34.05
CA VAL A 160 0.95 -0.53 33.60
C VAL A 160 1.14 -1.12 32.21
N THR A 161 0.85 -2.41 32.05
CA THR A 161 0.79 -3.10 30.76
C THR A 161 -0.64 -3.48 30.46
N LEU A 162 -1.21 -2.95 29.38
CA LEU A 162 -2.53 -3.33 28.89
C LEU A 162 -2.38 -4.41 27.83
N LYS A 163 -3.02 -5.56 28.05
CA LYS A 163 -3.07 -6.66 27.11
C LYS A 163 -4.51 -6.80 26.62
N ILE A 164 -4.78 -6.24 25.45
CA ILE A 164 -6.13 -6.13 24.91
C ILE A 164 -6.31 -7.12 23.76
N THR A 165 -7.33 -7.97 23.85
CA THR A 165 -7.70 -8.91 22.79
C THR A 165 -9.04 -8.53 22.19
N ASN A 166 -9.09 -8.29 20.87
CA ASN A 166 -10.37 -8.18 20.17
C ASN A 166 -10.98 -9.58 20.04
N VAL A 167 -12.14 -9.79 20.67
CA VAL A 167 -12.85 -11.07 20.70
C VAL A 167 -14.12 -11.05 19.83
N GLU A 168 -14.27 -10.06 18.96
CA GLU A 168 -15.36 -10.01 17.99
C GLU A 168 -15.25 -11.19 17.01
N THR A 169 -16.40 -11.79 16.70
CA THR A 169 -16.52 -12.86 15.70
C THR A 169 -16.99 -12.29 14.37
N ILE A 170 -16.57 -12.90 13.26
CA ILE A 170 -17.13 -12.58 11.93
C ILE A 170 -18.62 -12.92 11.94
N ARG A 171 -19.45 -12.04 11.36
CA ARG A 171 -20.86 -12.31 11.07
C ARG A 171 -21.04 -13.06 9.76
#